data_AF-X1NFD3-F1
#
_entry.id   AF-X1NFD3-F1
#
_cell.length_a   1.000
_cell.length_b   1.000
_cell.length_c   1.000
_cell.angle_alpha   90.00
_cell.angle_beta   90.00
_cell.angle_gamma   90.00
#
_symmetry.space_group_name_H-M   'P 1'
#
loop_
_entity.id
_entity.type
_entity.pdbx_description
1 polymer ?
#
loop_
_entity_poly.entity_id
_entity_poly.type
_entity_poly.pdbx_seq_one_letter_code
_entity_poly.pdbx_strand_id
1 'polypeptide(L)'
;MRIFATQTGCVVRIGQLYTVQIENETIAADLTVLMDKIHQTLLDQKRFAADPIEIICTPQVKWDHLAKIYNLFFGAGLTDITFQMTEQAQNGHVD
;
A
#
# COMPACT_ATOMS: atom_id res chain seq x y z
N MET A 1 -2.45 -5.34 4.17
CA MET A 1 -1.35 -4.38 3.95
C MET A 1 -1.72 -3.03 4.55
N ARG A 2 -0.76 -2.23 5.03
CA ARG A 2 -1.04 -0.89 5.57
C ARG A 2 -0.19 0.18 4.87
N ILE A 3 -0.78 1.32 4.55
CA ILE A 3 -0.10 2.44 3.89
C ILE A 3 -0.22 3.70 4.76
N PHE A 4 0.91 4.32 5.06
CA PHE A 4 1.02 5.52 5.88
C PHE A 4 1.65 6.65 5.09
N ALA A 5 1.14 7.87 5.22
CA ALA A 5 1.75 9.03 4.56
C ALA A 5 3.12 9.38 5.17
N THR A 6 4.02 9.87 4.34
CA THR A 6 5.26 10.55 4.76
C THR A 6 5.27 11.97 4.21
N GLN A 7 6.31 12.74 4.53
CA GLN A 7 6.42 14.13 4.11
C GLN A 7 6.44 14.26 2.57
N THR A 8 7.15 13.35 1.92
CA THR A 8 7.36 13.36 0.47
C THR A 8 6.59 12.26 -0.25
N GLY A 9 6.26 11.14 0.39
CA GLY A 9 5.52 10.03 -0.23
C GLY A 9 4.72 9.17 0.76
N CYS A 10 5.00 7.87 0.82
CA CYS A 10 4.32 6.94 1.73
C CYS A 10 5.18 5.74 2.15
N VAL A 11 4.82 5.12 3.26
CA VAL A 11 5.39 3.86 3.75
C VAL A 11 4.35 2.76 3.57
N VAL A 12 4.74 1.67 2.92
CA VAL A 12 3.93 0.46 2.78
C VAL A 12 4.45 -0.63 3.71
N ARG A 13 3.57 -1.14 4.57
CA ARG A 13 3.85 -2.27 5.48
C ARG A 13 3.09 -3.52 5.03
N ILE A 14 3.82 -4.57 4.72
CA ILE A 14 3.30 -5.87 4.30
C ILE A 14 3.36 -6.83 5.49
N GLY A 15 2.23 -7.00 6.18
CA GLY A 15 2.16 -7.77 7.41
C GLY A 15 3.15 -7.26 8.45
N GLN A 16 3.96 -8.16 9.00
CA GLN A 16 5.09 -7.85 9.87
C GLN A 16 6.46 -8.10 9.21
N LEU A 17 6.48 -8.47 7.92
CA LEU A 17 7.67 -8.96 7.24
C LEU A 17 8.47 -7.85 6.56
N TYR A 18 7.78 -6.98 5.82
CA TYR A 18 8.43 -5.99 4.97
C TYR A 18 7.86 -4.59 5.20
N THR A 19 8.76 -3.61 5.12
CA THR A 19 8.43 -2.19 5.06
C THR A 19 9.14 -1.60 3.84
N VAL A 20 8.39 -0.92 2.98
CA VAL A 20 8.91 -0.28 1.77
C VAL A 20 8.59 1.20 1.83
N GLN A 21 9.61 2.04 1.70
CA GLN A 21 9.45 3.48 1.53
C GLN A 21 9.22 3.77 0.06
N ILE A 22 8.22 4.59 -0.26
CA ILE A 22 7.96 5.09 -1.61
C ILE A 22 8.03 6.60 -1.56
N GLU A 23 9.01 7.16 -2.24
CA GLU A 23 9.23 8.61 -2.30
C GLU A 23 9.00 9.16 -3.69
N ASN A 24 8.59 10.43 -3.77
CA ASN A 24 8.34 11.13 -5.03
C ASN A 24 9.49 10.99 -6.03
N GLU A 25 10.72 11.14 -5.56
CA GLU A 25 11.93 11.19 -6.39
C GLU A 25 12.33 9.81 -6.93
N THR A 26 12.00 8.74 -6.19
CA THR A 26 12.43 7.37 -6.48
C THR A 26 11.26 6.44 -6.79
N ILE A 27 10.06 7.00 -7.01
CA ILE A 27 8.80 6.24 -7.05
C ILE A 27 8.81 5.02 -7.96
N ALA A 28 9.43 5.10 -9.15
CA ALA A 28 9.50 3.96 -10.07
C ALA A 28 10.35 2.79 -9.52
N ALA A 29 11.50 3.12 -8.91
CA ALA A 29 12.37 2.13 -8.29
C ALA A 29 11.71 1.55 -7.03
N ASP A 30 11.09 2.40 -6.21
CA ASP A 30 10.43 1.99 -4.97
C ASP A 30 9.23 1.08 -5.24
N LEU A 31 8.46 1.36 -6.30
CA LEU A 31 7.36 0.50 -6.75
C LEU A 31 7.86 -0.87 -7.24
N THR A 32 9.03 -0.92 -7.86
CA THR A 32 9.67 -2.19 -8.24
C THR A 32 10.05 -2.99 -7.01
N VAL A 33 10.63 -2.35 -6.00
CA VAL A 33 10.93 -2.97 -4.70
C VAL A 33 9.65 -3.45 -4.02
N LEU A 34 8.58 -2.66 -4.05
CA LEU A 34 7.28 -3.07 -3.51
C LEU A 34 6.78 -4.36 -4.17
N MET A 35 6.84 -4.44 -5.50
CA MET A 35 6.38 -5.63 -6.22
C MET A 35 7.22 -6.86 -5.88
N ASP A 36 8.55 -6.72 -5.75
CA ASP A 36 9.42 -7.82 -5.30
C ASP A 36 8.99 -8.34 -3.92
N LYS A 37 8.68 -7.44 -2.98
CA LYS A 37 8.24 -7.82 -1.62
C LYS A 37 6.85 -8.44 -1.60
N ILE A 38 5.95 -7.99 -2.45
CA ILE A 38 4.63 -8.62 -2.62
C ILE A 38 4.78 -10.03 -3.19
N HIS A 39 5.58 -10.20 -4.24
CA HIS A 39 5.83 -11.51 -4.84
C HIS A 39 6.44 -12.50 -3.84
N GLN A 40 7.47 -12.08 -3.09
CA GLN A 40 8.05 -12.87 -2.00
C GLN A 40 7.00 -13.24 -0.95
N THR A 41 6.19 -12.28 -0.51
CA THR A 41 5.11 -12.53 0.47
C THR A 41 4.11 -13.56 -0.03
N LEU A 42 3.70 -13.49 -1.30
CA LEU A 42 2.77 -14.45 -1.89
C LEU A 42 3.37 -15.85 -1.89
N LEU A 43 4.63 -15.99 -2.33
CA LEU A 43 5.32 -17.28 -2.34
C LEU A 43 5.46 -17.88 -0.93
N ASP A 44 5.92 -17.09 0.03
CA ASP A 44 6.13 -17.52 1.41
C ASP A 44 4.83 -17.97 2.09
N GLN A 45 3.72 -17.30 1.74
CA GLN A 45 2.39 -17.60 2.27
C GLN A 45 1.62 -18.63 1.43
N LYS A 46 2.22 -19.17 0.35
CA LYS A 46 1.56 -20.06 -0.63
C LYS A 46 0.26 -19.47 -1.18
N ARG A 47 0.28 -18.16 -1.41
CA ARG A 47 -0.83 -17.39 -1.96
C ARG A 47 -0.68 -17.20 -3.46
N PHE A 48 -1.80 -17.04 -4.13
CA PHE A 48 -1.92 -16.84 -5.56
C PHE A 48 -2.37 -15.41 -5.89
N ALA A 49 -2.23 -15.03 -7.15
CA ALA A 49 -2.60 -13.69 -7.61
C ALA A 49 -4.11 -13.37 -7.44
N ALA A 50 -4.96 -14.40 -7.42
CA ALA A 50 -6.39 -14.28 -7.20
C ALA A 50 -6.77 -14.15 -5.71
N ASP A 51 -5.83 -14.31 -4.77
CA ASP A 51 -6.17 -14.21 -3.35
C ASP A 51 -6.35 -12.74 -2.94
N PRO A 52 -7.31 -12.43 -2.05
CA PRO A 52 -7.70 -11.05 -1.74
C PRO A 52 -6.60 -10.26 -1.03
N ILE A 53 -6.28 -9.07 -1.54
CA ILE A 53 -5.37 -8.12 -0.91
C ILE A 53 -6.18 -7.01 -0.26
N GLU A 54 -6.17 -7.00 1.07
CA GLU A 54 -6.73 -5.88 1.83
C GLU A 54 -5.67 -4.79 2.05
N ILE A 55 -6.02 -3.54 1.72
CA ILE A 55 -5.19 -2.35 1.89
C ILE A 55 -5.87 -1.40 2.85
N ILE A 56 -5.25 -1.19 4.02
CA ILE A 56 -5.70 -0.18 4.98
C ILE A 56 -4.85 1.07 4.77
N CYS A 57 -5.48 2.18 4.42
CA CYS A 57 -4.80 3.41 4.06
C CYS A 57 -5.15 4.52 5.06
N THR A 58 -4.12 5.22 5.56
CA THR A 58 -4.36 6.46 6.32
C THR A 58 -4.84 7.58 5.40
N PRO A 59 -5.72 8.47 5.87
CA PRO A 59 -6.35 9.48 5.02
C PRO A 59 -5.38 10.54 4.46
N GLN A 60 -4.17 10.65 5.02
CA GLN A 60 -3.15 11.60 4.56
C GLN A 60 -2.34 11.10 3.35
N VAL A 61 -2.51 9.84 2.92
CA VAL A 61 -1.77 9.30 1.77
C VAL A 61 -2.24 9.97 0.50
N LYS A 62 -1.29 10.50 -0.29
CA LYS A 62 -1.59 11.16 -1.55
C LYS A 62 -2.24 10.17 -2.52
N TRP A 63 -3.35 10.58 -3.13
CA TRP A 63 -4.12 9.75 -4.06
C TRP A 63 -3.27 9.23 -5.23
N ASP A 64 -2.35 10.06 -5.74
CA ASP A 64 -1.41 9.68 -6.80
C ASP A 64 -0.54 8.46 -6.42
N HIS A 65 -0.08 8.36 -5.17
CA HIS A 65 0.69 7.19 -4.72
C HIS A 65 -0.20 5.96 -4.65
N LEU A 66 -1.42 6.11 -4.10
CA LEU A 66 -2.38 5.02 -4.00
C LEU A 66 -2.76 4.47 -5.38
N ALA A 67 -3.00 5.36 -6.35
CA ALA A 67 -3.30 5.00 -7.74
C ALA A 67 -2.17 4.21 -8.38
N LYS A 68 -0.92 4.65 -8.20
CA LYS A 68 0.26 3.97 -8.76
C LYS A 68 0.45 2.58 -8.15
N ILE A 69 0.27 2.43 -6.84
CA ILE A 69 0.30 1.12 -6.16
C ILE A 69 -0.82 0.22 -6.68
N TYR A 70 -2.04 0.73 -6.80
CA TYR A 70 -3.17 -0.01 -7.36
C TYR A 70 -2.90 -0.47 -8.79
N ASN A 71 -2.43 0.44 -9.66
CA ASN A 71 -2.14 0.13 -11.06
C ASN A 71 -1.01 -0.90 -11.20
N LEU A 72 0.02 -0.82 -10.34
CA LEU A 72 1.09 -1.81 -10.27
C LEU A 72 0.52 -3.20 -9.95
N PHE A 73 -0.31 -3.30 -8.92
CA PHE A 73 -0.90 -4.57 -8.51
C PHE A 73 -1.84 -5.13 -9.57
N PHE A 74 -2.71 -4.30 -10.13
CA PHE A 74 -3.61 -4.69 -11.21
C PHE A 74 -2.84 -5.17 -12.44
N GLY A 75 -1.78 -4.46 -12.84
CA GLY A 75 -0.89 -4.86 -13.94
C GLY A 75 -0.14 -6.17 -13.68
N ALA A 76 0.07 -6.53 -12.42
CA ALA A 76 0.65 -7.81 -12.00
C ALA A 76 -0.40 -8.94 -11.84
N GLY A 77 -1.68 -8.68 -12.16
CA GLY A 77 -2.77 -9.65 -12.05
C GLY A 77 -3.34 -9.82 -10.64
N LEU A 78 -2.94 -8.97 -9.69
CA LEU A 78 -3.52 -8.91 -8.35
C LEU A 78 -4.79 -8.06 -8.42
N THR A 79 -5.92 -8.68 -8.75
CA THR A 79 -7.14 -7.94 -9.09
C THR A 79 -8.18 -7.91 -7.97
N ASP A 80 -8.12 -8.84 -7.01
CA ASP A 80 -9.00 -8.83 -5.84
C ASP A 80 -8.42 -7.93 -4.75
N ILE A 81 -8.57 -6.60 -4.92
CA ILE A 81 -8.04 -5.59 -4.02
C ILE A 81 -9.19 -4.86 -3.32
N THR A 82 -9.18 -4.86 -1.99
CA THR A 82 -10.12 -4.07 -1.18
C THR A 82 -9.40 -2.95 -0.45
N PHE A 83 -9.94 -1.72 -0.51
CA PHE A 83 -9.44 -0.57 0.24
C PHE A 83 -10.31 -0.26 1.44
N GLN A 84 -9.69 -0.24 2.62
CA GLN A 84 -10.24 0.29 3.85
C GLN A 84 -9.67 1.71 4.01
N MET A 85 -10.48 2.73 3.69
CA MET A 85 -10.14 4.11 4.00
C MET A 85 -10.53 4.39 5.45
N THR A 86 -9.56 4.78 6.26
CA THR A 86 -9.85 5.23 7.63
C THR A 86 -10.26 6.70 7.59
N GLU A 87 -11.48 7.01 7.99
CA GLU A 87 -11.91 8.40 8.18
C GLU A 87 -11.02 9.07 9.24
N GLN A 88 -10.70 10.36 9.05
CA GLN A 88 -10.07 11.12 10.12
C GLN A 88 -11.05 11.15 11.30
N ALA A 89 -10.67 10.57 12.43
CA ALA A 89 -11.34 10.87 13.68
C ALA A 89 -11.23 12.40 13.88
N GLN A 90 -12.33 13.13 13.65
CA GLN A 90 -12.46 14.50 14.10
C GLN A 90 -12.48 14.45 15.63
N ASN A 91 -11.32 14.52 16.27
CA ASN A 91 -11.25 14.91 17.67
C ASN A 91 -11.54 16.41 17.77
N GLY A 92 -12.81 16.77 17.60
CA GLY A 92 -13.38 18.03 18.03
C GLY A 92 -13.73 17.90 19.51
N HIS A 93 -12.91 18.48 20.38
CA HIS A 93 -13.34 18.91 21.71
C HIS A 93 -14.10 20.24 21.58
N VAL A 94 -14.87 20.57 22.62
CA VAL A 94 -15.77 21.73 22.84
C VAL A 94 -17.20 21.45 22.34
N ASP A 95 -18.26 21.46 23.16
CA ASP A 95 -18.55 22.32 24.33
C ASP A 95 -18.38 21.71 25.74
#